data_AF-A0A7V5VR68-F1
#
_entry.id   AF-A0A7V5VR68-F1
#
_cell.length_a   1.000
_cell.length_b   1.000
_cell.length_c   1.000
_cell.angle_alpha   90.00
_cell.angle_beta   90.00
_cell.angle_gamma   90.00
#
_symmetry.space_group_name_H-M   'P 1'
#
loop_
_entity.id
_entity.type
_entity.pdbx_description
1 polymer ?
#
loop_
_entity_poly.entity_id
_entity_poly.type
_entity_poly.pdbx_seq_one_letter_code
_entity_poly.pdbx_strand_id
1 'polypeptide(L)' 'TGVHVYPMPFSDHLILWGRGLQRVELYDLTGRLIATHAGEPQDAPLLWHLPGLAPGVYILKGETDTAPFTRRVMRLSP' A
#
# COMPACT_ATOMS: atom_id res chain seq x y z
N THR A 1 -15.56 -7.74 1.61
CA THR A 1 -14.12 -7.86 1.90
C THR A 1 -13.42 -6.64 1.33
N GLY A 2 -13.50 -5.52 2.05
CA GLY A 2 -12.96 -4.25 1.58
C GLY A 2 -11.60 -3.99 2.20
N VAL A 3 -10.54 -4.02 1.41
CA VAL A 3 -9.29 -3.37 1.83
C VAL A 3 -9.46 -1.87 1.61
N HIS A 4 -9.39 -1.13 2.70
CA HIS A 4 -9.37 0.32 2.72
C HIS A 4 -7.92 0.80 2.69
N VAL A 5 -7.64 1.72 1.78
CA VAL A 5 -6.31 2.34 1.63
C VAL A 5 -6.45 3.80 1.96
N TYR A 6 -5.75 4.23 3.00
CA TYR A 6 -5.73 5.61 3.45
C TYR A 6 -4.35 6.19 3.11
N PRO A 7 -4.20 6.81 1.92
CA PRO A 7 -2.99 7.56 1.62
C PRO A 7 -2.83 8.68 2.65
N MET A 8 -1.62 8.83 3.19
CA MET A 8 -1.24 10.09 3.83
C MET A 8 -0.45 10.90 2.79
N PRO A 9 -1.12 11.78 2.03
CA PRO A 9 -0.50 12.41 0.87
C PRO A 9 0.76 13.20 1.21
N PHE A 10 0.89 13.72 2.43
CA PHE A 10 2.02 14.55 2.86
C PHE A 10 2.99 13.82 3.80
N SER A 11 2.87 12.50 3.94
CA SER A 11 3.78 11.70 4.78
C SER A 11 4.36 10.53 3.99
N ASP A 12 5.43 9.95 4.52
CA ASP A 12 6.04 8.73 3.99
C ASP A 12 5.33 7.47 4.51
N HIS A 13 4.07 7.58 4.96
CA HIS A 13 3.31 6.46 5.48
C HIS A 13 2.08 6.16 4.63
N LEU A 14 1.77 4.87 4.52
CA LEU A 14 0.51 4.38 3.98
C LEU A 14 -0.19 3.58 5.07
N ILE A 15 -1.45 3.92 5.37
CA ILE A 15 -2.28 3.09 6.24
C ILE A 15 -3.14 2.18 5.38
N LEU A 16 -3.02 0.88 5.61
CA LEU A 16 -3.82 -0.15 4.97
C LEU A 16 -4.64 -0.85 6.03
N TRP A 17 -5.94 -0.97 5.81
CA TRP A 17 -6.81 -1.71 6.71
C TRP A 17 -7.67 -2.69 5.92
N GLY A 18 -7.54 -3.95 6.24
CA GLY A 18 -8.26 -5.04 5.60
C GLY A 18 -8.08 -6.31 6.40
N ARG A 19 -9.04 -7.22 6.26
CA ARG A 19 -8.96 -8.55 6.87
C ARG A 19 -7.99 -9.42 6.06
N GLY A 20 -7.16 -10.20 6.74
CA GLY A 20 -6.28 -11.20 6.19
C GLY A 20 -5.24 -10.64 5.22
N LEU A 21 -4.77 -9.40 5.43
CA LEU A 21 -3.77 -8.79 4.55
C LEU A 21 -2.45 -9.57 4.67
N GLN A 22 -1.95 -10.14 3.58
CA GLN A 22 -0.76 -11.01 3.56
C GLN A 22 0.44 -10.35 2.89
N ARG A 23 0.19 -9.73 1.73
CA ARG A 23 1.22 -9.13 0.91
C ARG A 23 0.73 -7.84 0.29
N VAL A 24 1.62 -6.86 0.21
CA VAL A 24 1.36 -5.59 -0.45
C VAL A 24 2.62 -5.13 -1.18
N GLU A 25 2.43 -4.60 -2.37
CA GLU A 25 3.48 -4.18 -3.27
C GLU A 25 3.12 -2.82 -3.85
N LEU A 26 4.11 -1.93 -3.88
CA LEU A 26 3.97 -0.59 -4.44
C LEU A 26 4.80 -0.50 -5.71
N TYR A 27 4.18 -0.05 -6.78
CA TYR A 27 4.80 0.16 -8.09
C TYR A 27 4.69 1.62 -8.50
N ASP A 28 5.70 2.13 -9.20
CA ASP A 28 5.56 3.39 -9.93
C ASP A 28 4.78 3.20 -11.24
N LEU A 29 4.47 4.29 -11.94
CA LEU A 29 3.70 4.27 -13.19
C LEU A 29 4.43 3.60 -14.37
N THR A 30 5.74 3.35 -14.26
CA THR A 30 6.49 2.59 -15.25
C THR A 30 6.38 1.09 -15.03
N GLY A 31 5.72 0.67 -13.94
CA GLY A 31 5.60 -0.73 -13.55
C GLY A 31 6.79 -1.24 -12.73
N ARG A 32 7.72 -0.37 -12.33
CA ARG A 32 8.85 -0.75 -11.47
C ARG A 32 8.37 -0.91 -10.04
N LEU A 33 8.76 -2.03 -9.42
CA LEU A 33 8.51 -2.31 -8.00
C LEU A 33 9.37 -1.36 -7.14
N ILE A 34 8.71 -0.65 -6.23
CA ILE A 34 9.33 0.31 -5.30
C ILE A 34 9.51 -0.31 -3.93
N ALA A 35 8.48 -0.99 -3.42
CA ALA A 35 8.49 -1.55 -2.08
C ALA A 35 7.56 -2.76 -1.97
N THR A 36 7.90 -3.66 -1.06
CA THR A 36 7.08 -4.83 -0.70
C THR A 36 6.95 -4.91 0.81
N HIS A 37 5.75 -5.21 1.28
CA HIS A 37 5.47 -5.66 2.63
C HIS A 37 4.83 -7.04 2.54
N ALA A 38 5.36 -8.02 3.26
CA ALA A 38 4.84 -9.38 3.28
C ALA A 38 4.95 -9.93 4.70
N GLY A 39 3.97 -10.73 5.10
CA GLY A 39 3.93 -11.35 6.41
C GLY A 39 2.74 -12.28 6.57
N GLU A 40 2.55 -12.75 7.81
CA GLU A 40 1.36 -13.53 8.17
C GLU A 40 0.08 -12.70 7.94
N PRO A 41 -1.05 -13.35 7.60
CA PRO A 41 -2.32 -12.67 7.44
C PRO A 41 -2.66 -11.88 8.71
N GLN A 42 -2.88 -10.58 8.56
CA GLN A 42 -3.22 -9.70 9.67
C GLN A 42 -4.60 -9.07 9.50
N ASP A 43 -5.35 -9.02 10.60
CA ASP A 43 -6.68 -8.39 10.72
C ASP A 43 -6.59 -6.99 11.38
N ALA A 44 -5.40 -6.39 11.39
CA ALA A 44 -5.11 -5.10 12.01
C ALA A 44 -4.65 -4.06 10.97
N PRO A 45 -4.75 -2.75 11.27
CA PRO A 45 -4.18 -1.72 10.40
C PRO A 45 -2.67 -1.88 10.24
N LEU A 46 -2.21 -1.92 9.01
CA LEU A 46 -0.80 -1.84 8.65
C LEU A 46 -0.42 -0.39 8.45
N LEU A 47 0.45 0.12 9.32
CA LEU A 47 1.14 1.39 9.13
C LEU A 47 2.47 1.12 8.39
N TRP A 48 2.46 1.30 7.07
CA TRP A 48 3.63 1.00 6.25
C TRP A 48 4.46 2.27 5.99
N HIS A 49 5.66 2.31 6.55
CA HIS A 49 6.63 3.39 6.34
C HIS A 49 7.45 3.15 5.05
N LEU A 50 7.50 4.17 4.19
CA LEU A 50 8.07 4.17 2.83
C LEU A 50 9.04 5.37 2.68
N PRO A 51 10.21 5.34 3.35
CA PRO A 51 11.11 6.48 3.37
C PRO A 51 11.64 6.84 1.99
N GLY A 52 11.63 8.12 1.66
CA GLY A 52 12.17 8.62 0.39
C GLY A 52 11.28 8.34 -0.83
N LEU A 53 10.02 7.95 -0.63
CA LEU A 53 9.04 7.86 -1.70
C LEU A 53 8.87 9.25 -2.32
N ALA A 54 9.09 9.43 -3.63
CA ALA A 54 8.92 10.73 -4.27
C ALA A 54 7.44 11.15 -4.34
N PRO A 55 7.09 12.45 -4.42
CA PRO A 55 5.74 12.86 -4.78
C PRO A 55 5.34 12.26 -6.13
N GLY A 56 4.11 11.76 -6.24
CA GLY A 56 3.65 11.11 -7.45
C GLY A 56 2.46 10.17 -7.24
N VAL A 57 2.10 9.49 -8.33
CA VAL A 57 1.07 8.46 -8.34
C VAL A 57 1.74 7.09 -8.37
N TYR A 58 1.20 6.19 -7.55
CA TYR A 58 1.68 4.81 -7.41
C TYR A 58 0.53 3.83 -7.56
N ILE A 59 0.87 2.60 -7.95
CA ILE A 59 -0.05 1.47 -7.98
C ILE A 59 0.28 0.56 -6.81
N LEU A 60 -0.69 0.38 -5.92
CA LEU A 60 -0.63 -0.57 -4.83
C LEU A 60 -1.35 -1.85 -5.25
N LYS A 61 -0.64 -2.96 -5.24
CA LYS A 61 -1.21 -4.30 -5.38
C LYS A 61 -1.12 -5.00 -4.03
N GLY A 62 -2.09 -5.83 -3.70
CA GLY A 62 -1.97 -6.65 -2.51
C GLY A 62 -2.84 -7.89 -2.56
N GLU A 63 -2.59 -8.77 -1.60
CA GLU A 63 -3.24 -10.06 -1.45
C GLU A 63 -3.81 -10.13 -0.04
N THR A 64 -5.09 -10.49 0.04
CA THR A 64 -5.71 -10.93 1.29
C THR A 64 -5.95 -12.43 1.26
N ASP A 65 -6.36 -12.99 2.40
CA ASP A 65 -6.87 -14.36 2.56
C ASP A 65 -8.05 -14.73 1.63
N THR A 66 -8.70 -13.73 1.05
CA THR A 66 -9.97 -13.87 0.32
C THR A 66 -9.86 -13.47 -1.14
N ALA A 67 -9.07 -12.43 -1.47
CA ALA A 67 -8.86 -12.00 -2.85
C ALA A 67 -7.67 -11.04 -3.00
N PRO A 68 -7.04 -10.99 -4.18
CA PRO A 68 -6.13 -9.90 -4.51
C PRO A 68 -6.88 -8.58 -4.72
N PHE A 69 -6.17 -7.46 -4.57
CA PHE A 69 -6.68 -6.13 -4.85
C PHE A 69 -5.64 -5.24 -5.56
N THR A 70 -6.14 -4.19 -6.21
CA THR A 70 -5.30 -3.13 -6.78
C THR A 70 -5.92 -1.78 -6.50
N ARG A 71 -5.09 -0.80 -6.13
CA ARG A 71 -5.48 0.58 -5.80
C ARG A 71 -4.47 1.57 -6.35
N ARG A 72 -4.94 2.77 -6.65
CA ARG A 72 -4.09 3.92 -6.97
C ARG A 72 -3.85 4.73 -5.69
N VAL A 73 -2.61 5.10 -5.43
CA VAL A 73 -2.19 5.87 -4.26
C VAL A 73 -1.48 7.13 -4.76
N MET A 74 -1.69 8.26 -4.09
CA MET A 74 -1.05 9.53 -4.44
C MET A 74 -0.29 10.08 -3.24
N ARG A 75 0.98 10.41 -3.45
CA ARG A 75 1.81 11.20 -2.53
C ARG A 75 1.96 12.59 -3.11
N LEU A 76 1.59 13.61 -2.35
CA LEU A 76 1.77 15.01 -2.69
C LEU A 76 3.08 15.53 -2.10
N SER A 77 3.59 16.62 -2.66
CA SER A 77 4.64 17.39 -1.98
C SER A 77 4.03 18.07 -0.75
N PRO A 78 4.78 18.19 0.36
CA PRO A 78 4.39 19.02 1.52
C PRO A 78 3.97 20.44 1.13
#